data_AF-A0A1F9UGN6-F1
#
_entry.id   AF-A0A1F9UGN6-F1
#
_cell.length_a   1.000
_cell.length_b   1.000
_cell.length_c   1.000
_cell.angle_alpha   90.00
_cell.angle_beta   90.00
_cell.angle_gamma   90.00
#
_symmetry.space_group_name_H-M   'P 1'
#
loop_
_entity.id
_entity.type
_entity.pdbx_description
1 polymer ?
#
loop_
_entity_poly.entity_id
_entity_poly.type
_entity_poly.pdbx_seq_one_letter_code
_entity_poly.pdbx_strand_id
1 'polypeptide(L)'
;MLGMILFLFSCSKKEAPPAPGSEKAGSSLSQSAPQFYYDLGPSTVDASAYPDRQKEGYRVFLAVCGACHTSARPLNSPYVKPGEWKRFVERMHVKMEVRGIALSQADADRIIEFLAYDSKIRKADGGKDFQTQQEKLKALFEDGRR
;
A
#
# COMPACT_ATOMS: atom_id res chain seq x y z
N MET A 1 -53.74 36.64 31.03
CA MET A 1 -53.07 36.66 29.71
C MET A 1 -52.06 35.53 29.68
N LEU A 2 -52.46 34.39 29.13
CA LEU A 2 -51.70 33.14 29.12
C LEU A 2 -51.11 32.97 27.71
N GLY A 3 -49.82 33.28 27.54
CA GLY A 3 -49.12 33.17 26.26
C GLY A 3 -48.57 31.77 26.06
N MET A 4 -49.22 30.99 25.20
CA MET A 4 -48.81 29.65 24.79
C MET A 4 -47.78 29.76 23.65
N ILE A 5 -46.50 29.56 23.95
CA ILE A 5 -45.44 29.50 22.94
C ILE A 5 -45.41 28.08 22.38
N LEU A 6 -45.92 27.91 21.15
CA LEU A 6 -45.72 26.71 20.35
C LEU A 6 -44.25 26.62 19.91
N PHE A 7 -43.50 25.67 20.48
CA PHE A 7 -42.24 25.23 19.91
C PHE A 7 -42.51 24.28 18.75
N LEU A 8 -42.20 24.72 17.53
CA LEU A 8 -42.18 23.87 16.35
C LEU A 8 -40.96 22.94 16.43
N PHE A 9 -41.21 21.65 16.70
CA PHE A 9 -40.21 20.59 16.59
C PHE A 9 -39.85 20.39 15.11
N SER A 10 -38.67 20.84 14.71
CA SER A 10 -38.06 20.47 13.44
C SER A 10 -37.50 19.05 13.55
N CYS A 11 -38.03 18.12 12.76
CA CYS A 11 -37.49 16.77 12.62
C CYS A 11 -36.10 16.82 11.97
N SER A 12 -35.04 16.85 12.78
CA SER A 12 -33.68 16.53 12.32
C SER A 12 -33.64 15.07 11.91
N LYS A 13 -33.69 14.83 10.60
CA LYS A 13 -33.42 13.55 9.96
C LYS A 13 -31.98 13.14 10.34
N LYS A 14 -31.83 12.15 11.22
CA LYS A 14 -30.54 11.49 11.46
C LYS A 14 -30.16 10.71 10.21
N GLU A 15 -29.21 11.22 9.45
CA GLU A 15 -28.58 10.45 8.36
C GLU A 15 -27.71 9.33 8.95
N ALA A 16 -27.83 8.15 8.36
CA ALA A 16 -27.05 6.98 8.71
C ALA A 16 -25.55 7.21 8.41
N PRO A 17 -24.65 6.60 9.18
CA PRO A 17 -23.22 6.68 8.90
C PRO A 17 -22.90 6.05 7.53
N PRO A 18 -22.00 6.66 6.73
CA PRO A 18 -21.57 6.08 5.46
C PRO A 18 -20.80 4.78 5.70
N ALA A 19 -21.05 3.79 4.83
CA ALA A 19 -20.40 2.49 4.84
C ALA A 19 -18.86 2.60 4.72
N PRO A 20 -18.08 1.70 5.34
CA PRO A 20 -16.63 1.70 5.22
C PRO A 20 -16.26 1.12 3.84
N GLY A 21 -15.94 2.01 2.91
CA GLY A 21 -15.63 1.60 1.55
C GLY A 21 -15.49 2.78 0.60
N SER A 22 -14.63 3.74 0.92
CA SER A 22 -14.15 4.71 -0.07
C SER A 22 -12.85 5.33 0.41
N GLU A 23 -11.78 4.53 0.40
CA GLU A 23 -10.45 5.12 0.31
C GLU A 23 -10.33 5.74 -1.08
N LYS A 24 -10.36 7.07 -1.13
CA LYS A 24 -9.99 7.82 -2.33
C LYS A 24 -8.53 7.50 -2.63
N ALA A 25 -8.29 6.71 -3.67
CA ALA A 25 -6.98 6.56 -4.29
C ALA A 25 -6.53 7.91 -4.85
N GLY A 26 -5.85 8.70 -4.02
CA GLY A 26 -5.18 9.94 -4.41
C GLY A 26 -3.71 9.66 -4.64
N SER A 27 -3.29 9.54 -5.90
CA SER A 27 -2.00 10.05 -6.39
C SER A 27 -1.97 9.96 -7.91
N SER A 28 -2.41 11.04 -8.56
CA SER A 28 -2.23 11.27 -10.00
C SER A 28 -0.76 11.61 -10.27
N LEU A 29 0.08 10.59 -10.30
CA LEU A 29 1.26 10.54 -11.16
C LEU A 29 0.90 9.52 -12.23
N SER A 30 1.03 9.87 -13.50
CA SER A 30 0.72 8.99 -14.65
C SER A 30 1.28 7.59 -14.40
N GLN A 31 0.41 6.68 -13.94
CA GLN A 31 0.78 5.31 -13.65
C GLN A 31 0.91 4.65 -15.02
N SER A 32 2.15 4.37 -15.42
CA SER A 32 2.42 3.46 -16.53
C SER A 32 1.58 2.20 -16.36
N ALA A 33 1.01 1.68 -17.45
CA ALA A 33 0.17 0.49 -17.43
C ALA A 33 0.81 -0.63 -16.59
N PRO A 34 0.02 -1.36 -15.77
CA PRO A 34 0.54 -2.40 -14.91
C PRO A 34 1.34 -3.39 -15.75
N GLN A 35 2.57 -3.67 -15.32
CA GLN A 35 3.47 -4.60 -16.02
C GLN A 35 3.36 -6.01 -15.45
N PHE A 36 3.04 -6.09 -14.17
CA PHE A 36 2.83 -7.33 -13.45
C PHE A 36 1.46 -7.33 -12.79
N TYR A 37 0.84 -8.49 -12.63
CA TYR A 37 -0.46 -8.60 -11.95
C TYR A 37 -0.43 -7.99 -10.53
N TYR A 38 0.70 -8.10 -9.84
CA TYR A 38 0.89 -7.53 -8.50
C TYR A 38 1.12 -6.00 -8.48
N ASP A 39 1.16 -5.33 -9.65
CA ASP A 39 1.11 -3.86 -9.71
C ASP A 39 -0.31 -3.33 -9.40
N LEU A 40 -1.35 -4.17 -9.51
CA LEU A 40 -2.76 -3.84 -9.26
C LEU A 40 -3.15 -3.92 -7.76
N GLY A 41 -2.24 -4.34 -6.90
CA GLY A 41 -2.51 -4.45 -5.47
C GLY A 41 -2.47 -3.10 -4.73
N PRO A 42 -2.80 -3.09 -3.43
CA PRO A 42 -2.72 -1.88 -2.61
C PRO A 42 -1.27 -1.36 -2.52
N SER A 43 -1.12 -0.03 -2.47
CA SER A 43 0.17 0.67 -2.32
C SER A 43 0.58 0.85 -0.85
N THR A 44 -0.27 0.45 0.09
CA THR A 44 -0.04 0.54 1.54
C THR A 44 -0.46 -0.75 2.23
N VAL A 45 -0.03 -0.91 3.49
CA VAL A 45 -0.40 -2.01 4.39
C VAL A 45 -0.61 -1.44 5.78
N ASP A 46 -1.41 -2.13 6.60
CA ASP A 46 -1.48 -1.79 8.01
C ASP A 46 -0.24 -2.31 8.75
N ALA A 47 0.62 -1.37 9.16
CA ALA A 47 1.82 -1.63 9.95
C ALA A 47 1.69 -1.15 11.41
N SER A 48 0.48 -0.81 11.88
CA SER A 48 0.25 -0.26 13.23
C SER A 48 0.74 -1.18 14.35
N ALA A 49 0.63 -2.50 14.15
CA ALA A 49 1.08 -3.54 15.07
C ALA A 49 2.57 -3.91 14.93
N TYR A 50 3.31 -3.31 13.99
CA TYR A 50 4.70 -3.67 13.75
C TYR A 50 5.63 -3.10 14.84
N PRO A 51 6.80 -3.72 15.11
CA PRO A 51 7.84 -3.12 15.94
C PRO A 51 8.29 -1.76 15.39
N ASP A 52 8.76 -0.84 16.26
CA ASP A 52 9.12 0.54 15.87
C ASP A 52 10.14 0.59 14.73
N ARG A 53 11.11 -0.33 14.75
CA ARG A 53 12.11 -0.46 13.68
C ARG A 53 11.47 -0.74 12.31
N GLN A 54 10.42 -1.56 12.28
CA GLN A 54 9.70 -1.92 11.07
C GLN A 54 8.72 -0.82 10.66
N LYS A 55 8.12 -0.11 11.61
CA LYS A 55 7.34 1.11 11.33
C LYS A 55 8.22 2.17 10.66
N GLU A 56 9.44 2.34 11.14
CA GLU A 56 10.39 3.28 10.52
C GLU A 56 10.82 2.80 9.13
N GLY A 57 11.17 1.52 8.99
CA GLY A 57 11.45 0.94 7.68
C GLY A 57 10.27 1.10 6.70
N TYR A 58 9.03 0.99 7.18
CA TYR A 58 7.83 1.22 6.37
C TYR A 58 7.69 2.68 5.91
N ARG A 59 7.97 3.66 6.79
CA ARG A 59 7.97 5.09 6.41
C ARG A 59 9.01 5.38 5.34
N VAL A 60 10.25 4.90 5.54
CA VAL A 60 11.33 5.04 4.56
C VAL A 60 10.94 4.36 3.23
N PHE A 61 10.37 3.16 3.30
CA PHE A 61 9.85 2.45 2.14
C PHE A 61 8.81 3.26 1.36
N LEU A 62 7.79 3.83 2.01
CA LEU A 62 6.78 4.62 1.32
C LEU A 62 7.38 5.88 0.69
N ALA A 63 8.26 6.57 1.41
CA ALA A 63 8.91 7.78 0.92
C ALA A 63 9.81 7.50 -0.29
N VAL A 64 10.60 6.42 -0.26
CA VAL A 64 11.57 6.08 -1.31
C VAL A 64 10.90 5.35 -2.47
N CYS A 65 10.21 4.24 -2.22
CA CYS A 65 9.64 3.39 -3.27
C CYS A 65 8.37 3.97 -3.89
N GLY A 66 7.69 4.90 -3.19
CA GLY A 66 6.54 5.65 -3.71
C GLY A 66 6.91 6.90 -4.52
N ALA A 67 8.19 7.32 -4.52
CA ALA A 67 8.59 8.60 -5.12
C ALA A 67 8.45 8.67 -6.65
N CYS A 68 8.59 7.54 -7.34
CA CYS A 68 8.62 7.48 -8.80
C CYS A 68 7.40 6.78 -9.43
N HIS A 69 6.77 5.86 -8.69
CA HIS A 69 5.62 5.07 -9.12
C HIS A 69 4.96 4.45 -7.88
N THR A 70 3.84 3.75 -8.07
CA THR A 70 3.18 3.04 -6.97
C THR A 70 4.12 2.08 -6.24
N SER A 71 4.05 2.07 -4.91
CA SER A 71 4.69 1.10 -4.01
C SER A 71 4.00 -0.27 -4.02
N ALA A 72 2.89 -0.42 -4.77
CA ALA A 72 2.16 -1.68 -4.87
C ALA A 72 3.06 -2.85 -5.33
N ARG A 73 3.98 -2.60 -6.28
CA ARG A 73 4.84 -3.64 -6.84
C ARG A 73 5.63 -4.41 -5.77
N PRO A 74 6.46 -3.77 -4.94
CA PRO A 74 7.15 -4.47 -3.85
C PRO A 74 6.21 -4.97 -2.74
N LEU A 75 5.08 -4.33 -2.44
CA LEU A 75 4.18 -4.85 -1.40
C LEU A 75 3.49 -6.15 -1.79
N ASN A 76 3.16 -6.31 -3.07
CA ASN A 76 2.32 -7.40 -3.54
C ASN A 76 3.06 -8.46 -4.35
N SER A 77 4.35 -8.29 -4.65
CA SER A 77 5.11 -9.32 -5.34
C SER A 77 5.23 -10.59 -4.48
N PRO A 78 5.41 -11.77 -5.10
CA PRO A 78 5.52 -13.04 -4.38
C PRO A 78 6.90 -13.26 -3.72
N TYR A 79 7.74 -12.23 -3.62
CA TYR A 79 9.05 -12.35 -2.97
C TYR A 79 8.90 -12.45 -1.45
N VAL A 80 9.67 -13.36 -0.85
CA VAL A 80 9.61 -13.63 0.59
C VAL A 80 10.99 -13.51 1.24
N LYS A 81 12.05 -13.90 0.54
CA LYS A 81 13.39 -14.04 1.13
C LYS A 81 14.16 -12.72 1.08
N PRO A 82 14.99 -12.41 2.10
CA PRO A 82 15.84 -11.21 2.10
C PRO A 82 16.71 -11.06 0.85
N GLY A 83 17.25 -12.16 0.31
CA GLY A 83 18.05 -12.13 -0.92
C GLY A 83 17.28 -11.74 -2.18
N GLU A 84 15.97 -11.99 -2.24
CA GLU A 84 15.11 -11.52 -3.34
C GLU A 84 14.90 -10.00 -3.23
N TRP A 85 14.68 -9.52 -2.01
CA TRP A 85 14.52 -8.10 -1.73
C TRP A 85 15.78 -7.30 -1.97
N LYS A 86 16.95 -7.79 -1.55
CA LYS A 86 18.24 -7.18 -1.85
C LYS A 86 18.41 -6.94 -3.34
N ARG A 87 18.21 -8.00 -4.14
CA ARG A 87 18.29 -7.91 -5.61
C ARG A 87 17.25 -6.95 -6.20
N PHE A 88 16.04 -6.91 -5.65
CA PHE A 88 14.99 -6.00 -6.11
C PHE A 88 15.37 -4.54 -5.85
N VAL A 89 15.77 -4.22 -4.62
CA VAL A 89 16.14 -2.86 -4.19
C VAL A 89 17.38 -2.38 -4.93
N GLU A 90 18.40 -3.23 -5.12
CA GLU A 90 19.58 -2.91 -5.94
C GLU A 90 19.21 -2.52 -7.37
N ARG A 91 18.31 -3.28 -8.03
CA ARG A 91 17.84 -2.92 -9.37
C ARG A 91 17.07 -1.60 -9.41
N MET A 92 16.34 -1.27 -8.34
CA MET A 92 15.66 0.03 -8.26
C MET A 92 16.64 1.16 -7.99
N HIS A 93 17.65 0.93 -7.15
CA HIS A 93 18.70 1.90 -6.87
C HIS A 93 19.39 2.35 -8.17
N VAL A 94 19.81 1.42 -9.03
CA VAL A 94 20.40 1.76 -10.34
C VAL A 94 19.45 2.62 -11.19
N LYS A 95 18.14 2.32 -11.17
CA LYS A 95 17.14 3.13 -11.92
C LYS A 95 16.91 4.51 -11.30
N MET A 96 17.05 4.63 -9.98
CA MET A 96 16.94 5.90 -9.26
C MET A 96 18.16 6.78 -9.53
N GLU A 97 19.37 6.21 -9.52
CA GLU A 97 20.61 6.92 -9.83
C GLU A 97 20.61 7.49 -11.25
N VAL A 98 20.14 6.71 -12.24
CA VAL A 98 19.97 7.20 -13.64
C VAL A 98 19.04 8.42 -13.72
N ARG A 99 18.17 8.62 -12.74
CA ARG A 99 17.26 9.78 -12.62
C ARG A 99 17.79 10.86 -11.68
N GLY A 100 19.03 10.75 -11.22
CA GLY A 100 19.65 11.70 -10.28
C GLY A 100 19.14 11.58 -8.84
N ILE A 101 18.49 10.47 -8.47
CA ILE A 101 17.98 10.22 -7.13
C ILE A 101 18.93 9.25 -6.43
N ALA A 102 19.64 9.72 -5.41
CA ALA A 102 20.51 8.88 -4.60
C ALA A 102 19.72 8.15 -3.51
N LEU A 103 19.91 6.84 -3.38
CA LEU A 103 19.42 6.06 -2.25
C LEU A 103 20.60 5.75 -1.32
N SER A 104 20.52 6.20 -0.06
CA SER A 104 21.56 5.87 0.91
C SER A 104 21.57 4.37 1.19
N GLN A 105 22.76 3.81 1.47
CA GLN A 105 22.86 2.39 1.85
C GLN A 105 22.04 2.08 3.11
N ALA A 106 22.02 3.00 4.08
CA ALA A 106 21.24 2.84 5.30
C ALA A 106 19.72 2.76 5.02
N ASP A 107 19.20 3.54 4.07
CA ASP A 107 17.80 3.47 3.68
C ASP A 107 17.50 2.21 2.86
N ALA A 108 18.42 1.81 1.97
CA ALA A 108 18.31 0.53 1.27
C ALA A 108 18.20 -0.65 2.25
N ASP A 109 19.04 -0.67 3.30
CA ASP A 109 19.01 -1.72 4.31
C ASP A 109 17.71 -1.71 5.12
N ARG A 110 17.22 -0.53 5.52
CA ARG A 110 15.91 -0.39 6.19
C ARG A 110 14.75 -0.89 5.33
N ILE A 111 14.78 -0.59 4.03
CA ILE A 111 13.77 -1.04 3.08
C ILE A 111 13.81 -2.55 2.93
N ILE A 112 15.00 -3.14 2.76
CA ILE A 112 15.16 -4.60 2.63
C ILE A 112 14.66 -5.30 3.88
N GLU A 113 14.97 -4.78 5.07
CA GLU A 113 14.53 -5.34 6.34
C GLU A 113 13.01 -5.28 6.49
N PHE A 114 12.40 -4.11 6.20
CA PHE A 114 10.95 -3.97 6.20
C PHE A 114 10.28 -4.95 5.25
N LEU A 115 10.74 -5.03 3.99
CA LEU A 115 10.15 -5.91 2.99
C LEU A 115 10.29 -7.39 3.38
N ALA A 116 11.40 -7.79 4.00
CA ALA A 116 11.56 -9.15 4.52
C ALA A 116 10.63 -9.43 5.70
N TYR A 117 10.48 -8.50 6.64
CA TYR A 117 9.60 -8.63 7.79
C TYR A 117 8.13 -8.71 7.38
N ASP A 118 7.69 -7.75 6.56
CA ASP A 118 6.34 -7.68 6.01
C ASP A 118 6.00 -8.93 5.18
N SER A 119 6.94 -9.39 4.34
CA SER A 119 6.77 -10.65 3.60
C SER A 119 6.60 -11.86 4.52
N LYS A 120 7.34 -11.93 5.62
CA LYS A 120 7.18 -13.01 6.59
C LYS A 120 5.76 -12.98 7.16
N ILE A 121 5.31 -11.85 7.67
CA ILE A 121 4.01 -11.73 8.34
C ILE A 121 2.85 -11.94 7.35
N ARG A 122 2.81 -11.20 6.24
CA ARG A 122 1.65 -11.22 5.35
C ARG A 122 1.66 -12.35 4.33
N LYS A 123 2.84 -12.75 3.85
CA LYS A 123 2.95 -13.67 2.69
C LYS A 123 3.28 -15.09 3.13
N ALA A 124 4.24 -15.26 4.04
CA ALA A 124 4.59 -16.57 4.56
C ALA A 124 3.57 -17.04 5.62
N ASP A 125 3.40 -16.25 6.68
CA ASP A 125 2.54 -16.60 7.81
C ASP A 125 1.05 -16.38 7.48
N GLY A 126 0.73 -15.31 6.73
CA GLY A 126 -0.62 -15.04 6.21
C GLY A 126 -1.10 -16.02 5.13
N GLY A 127 -0.20 -16.84 4.56
CA GLY A 127 -0.50 -18.00 3.73
C GLY A 127 -1.66 -17.83 2.73
N LYS A 128 -2.82 -18.40 3.09
CA LYS A 128 -4.01 -18.45 2.22
C LYS A 128 -4.54 -17.07 1.84
N ASP A 129 -4.57 -16.12 2.75
CA ASP A 129 -5.14 -14.79 2.49
C ASP A 129 -4.32 -14.06 1.42
N PHE A 130 -2.99 -14.16 1.51
CA PHE A 130 -2.10 -13.62 0.49
C PHE A 130 -2.31 -14.33 -0.85
N GLN A 131 -2.43 -15.65 -0.87
CA GLN A 131 -2.65 -16.40 -2.12
C GLN A 131 -3.99 -16.04 -2.78
N THR A 132 -5.08 -15.95 -2.02
CA THR A 132 -6.37 -15.50 -2.53
C THR A 132 -6.27 -14.10 -3.13
N GLN A 133 -5.53 -13.19 -2.47
CA GLN A 133 -5.26 -11.87 -3.05
C GLN A 133 -4.47 -11.96 -4.36
N GLN A 134 -3.43 -12.81 -4.44
CA GLN A 134 -2.65 -13.00 -5.67
C GLN A 134 -3.52 -13.53 -6.82
N GLU A 135 -4.40 -14.50 -6.56
CA GLU A 135 -5.34 -15.05 -7.54
C GLU A 135 -6.30 -13.99 -8.06
N LYS A 136 -6.85 -13.17 -7.16
CA LYS A 136 -7.69 -12.03 -7.53
C LYS A 136 -6.94 -11.04 -8.43
N LEU A 137 -5.71 -10.68 -8.08
CA LEU A 137 -4.90 -9.75 -8.87
C LEU A 137 -4.56 -10.32 -10.26
N LYS A 138 -4.29 -11.63 -10.36
CA LYS A 138 -4.09 -12.31 -11.66
C LYS A 138 -5.35 -12.27 -12.51
N ALA A 139 -6.51 -12.59 -11.94
CA ALA A 139 -7.78 -12.54 -12.67
C ALA A 139 -8.08 -11.14 -13.21
N LEU A 140 -7.87 -10.09 -12.39
CA LEU A 140 -8.04 -8.70 -12.81
C LEU A 140 -7.05 -8.30 -13.92
N PHE A 141 -5.80 -8.75 -13.82
CA PHE A 141 -4.78 -8.45 -14.81
C PHE A 141 -5.10 -9.08 -16.17
N GLU A 142 -5.55 -10.33 -16.20
CA GLU A 142 -5.95 -10.99 -17.45
C GLU A 142 -7.24 -10.38 -18.04
N ASP A 143 -8.16 -9.95 -17.19
CA ASP A 143 -9.39 -9.27 -17.65
C ASP A 143 -9.08 -7.96 -18.36
N GLY A 144 -8.19 -7.12 -17.80
CA GLY A 144 -7.77 -5.87 -18.41
C GLY A 144 -6.92 -6.00 -19.68
N ARG A 145 -6.54 -7.23 -20.06
CA ARG A 145 -5.81 -7.54 -21.30
C ARG A 145 -6.70 -8.06 -22.42
N ARG A 146 -7.97 -8.36 -22.14
CA ARG A 146 -8.96 -8.76 -23.13
C ARG A 146 -9.55 -7.55 -23.84
#